data_AF-A0AAW8KHA3-F1
#
_entry.id   AF-A0AAW8KHA3-F1
#
_cell.length_a   1.000
_cell.length_b   1.000
_cell.length_c   1.000
_cell.angle_alpha   90.00
_cell.angle_beta   90.00
_cell.angle_gamma   90.00
#
_symmetry.space_group_name_H-M   'P 1'
#
loop_
_entity.id
_entity.type
_entity.pdbx_description
1 polymer ?
#
loop_
_entity_poly.entity_id
_entity_poly.type
_entity_poly.pdbx_seq_one_letter_code
_entity_poly.pdbx_strand_id
1 'polypeptide(L)' 'MSLYTITNARGESVSLTDYGASVVSLLVHDRQGALRDIVLGCDDAPAYERQTACLGGVPGRHANRIARGRFVLN' A
#
# COMPACT_ATOMS: atom_id res chain seq x y z
N MET A 1 4.43 -12.92 5.75
CA MET A 1 3.56 -11.76 5.51
C MET A 1 2.20 -12.06 6.11
N SER A 2 1.78 -11.21 7.04
CA SER A 2 0.41 -11.21 7.58
C SER A 2 -0.42 -10.16 6.85
N LEU A 3 -1.72 -10.41 6.73
CA LEU A 3 -2.68 -9.47 6.16
C LEU A 3 -3.66 -9.03 7.25
N TYR A 4 -3.83 -7.73 7.39
CA TYR A 4 -4.74 -7.09 8.34
C TYR A 4 -5.82 -6.37 7.56
N THR A 5 -7.08 -6.68 7.83
CA THR A 5 -8.22 -6.02 7.18
C THR A 5 -9.01 -5.23 8.21
N ILE A 6 -9.25 -3.95 7.91
CA ILE A 6 -10.06 -3.05 8.72
C ILE A 6 -11.31 -2.73 7.90
N THR A 7 -12.49 -3.00 8.46
CA THR A 7 -13.78 -2.76 7.81
C THR A 7 -14.59 -1.74 8.62
N ASN A 8 -15.22 -0.79 7.94
CA ASN A 8 -16.10 0.19 8.58
C ASN A 8 -17.56 -0.29 8.62
N ALA A 9 -18.44 0.48 9.28
CA ALA A 9 -19.86 0.14 9.42
C ALA A 9 -20.66 0.11 8.10
N ARG A 10 -20.10 0.65 7.00
CA ARG A 10 -20.69 0.62 5.67
C ARG A 10 -20.28 -0.61 4.86
N GLY A 11 -19.34 -1.42 5.35
CA GLY A 11 -18.82 -2.59 4.65
C GLY A 11 -17.64 -2.28 3.71
N GLU A 12 -17.14 -1.04 3.71
CA GLU A 12 -15.90 -0.67 3.03
C GLU A 12 -14.70 -1.15 3.86
N SER A 13 -13.60 -1.50 3.20
CA SER A 13 -12.45 -2.05 3.89
C SER A 13 -11.12 -1.65 3.27
N VAL A 14 -10.09 -1.64 4.11
CA VAL A 14 -8.69 -1.58 3.71
C VAL A 14 -7.97 -2.82 4.18
N SER A 15 -7.18 -3.42 3.32
CA SER A 15 -6.27 -4.52 3.66
C SER A 15 -4.82 -4.04 3.59
N LEU A 16 -4.06 -4.35 4.64
CA LEU A 16 -2.68 -3.93 4.85
C LEU A 16 -1.82 -5.15 5.12
N THR A 17 -0.57 -5.15 4.70
CA THR A 17 0.39 -6.19 5.07
C THR A 17 1.49 -5.66 5.98
N ASP A 18 2.02 -6.52 6.85
CA ASP A 18 3.20 -6.22 7.68
C ASP A 18 4.48 -5.97 6.87
N TYR A 19 4.50 -6.32 5.59
CA TYR A 19 5.62 -6.01 4.69
C TYR A 19 5.54 -4.58 4.15
N GLY A 20 6.46 -3.72 4.58
CA GLY A 20 6.50 -2.31 4.18
C GLY A 20 5.29 -1.49 4.64
N ALA A 21 4.50 -2.03 5.58
CA ALA A 21 3.19 -1.50 5.98
C ALA A 21 2.29 -1.21 4.77
N SER A 22 2.36 -2.06 3.74
CA SER A 22 1.81 -1.74 2.42
C SER A 22 0.28 -1.88 2.39
N VAL A 23 -0.39 -0.91 1.76
CA VAL A 23 -1.80 -1.04 1.38
C VAL A 23 -1.91 -2.04 0.23
N VAL A 24 -2.69 -3.10 0.42
CA VAL A 24 -2.89 -4.18 -0.54
C VAL A 24 -4.17 -4.01 -1.33
N SER A 25 -5.24 -3.56 -0.68
CA SER A 25 -6.58 -3.38 -1.26
C SER A 25 -7.34 -2.29 -0.52
N LEU A 26 -8.17 -1.54 -1.24
CA LEU A 26 -9.09 -0.54 -0.68
C LEU A 26 -10.44 -0.67 -1.37
N LEU A 27 -11.39 -1.36 -0.73
CA LEU A 27 -12.74 -1.58 -1.23
C LEU A 27 -13.67 -0.45 -0.80
N VAL A 28 -14.19 0.30 -1.77
CA VAL A 28 -15.18 1.37 -1.55
C VAL A 28 -16.38 1.21 -2.47
N HIS A 29 -17.54 1.75 -2.09
CA HIS A 29 -18.71 1.71 -2.96
C HIS A 29 -18.55 2.68 -4.14
N ASP A 30 -18.80 2.20 -5.35
CA ASP A 30 -18.94 3.03 -6.54
C ASP A 30 -20.31 3.74 -6.60
N ARG A 31 -20.56 4.47 -7.68
CA ARG A 31 -21.81 5.22 -7.86
C ARG A 31 -23.06 4.32 -7.91
N GLN A 32 -22.89 3.04 -8.24
CA GLN A 32 -23.96 2.05 -8.28
C GLN A 32 -24.07 1.28 -6.96
N GLY A 33 -23.26 1.61 -5.95
CA GLY A 33 -23.23 0.95 -4.65
C GLY A 33 -22.44 -0.36 -4.64
N ALA A 34 -21.74 -0.71 -5.73
CA ALA A 34 -20.91 -1.92 -5.76
C ALA A 34 -19.53 -1.64 -5.17
N LEU A 35 -19.00 -2.57 -4.38
CA LEU A 35 -17.63 -2.45 -3.88
C LEU A 35 -16.62 -2.60 -5.04
N ARG A 36 -15.65 -1.71 -5.08
CA ARG A 36 -14.54 -1.69 -6.04
C ARG A 36 -13.24 -1.49 -5.30
N ASP A 37 -12.23 -2.28 -5.68
CA ASP A 37 -10.86 -2.00 -5.27
C ASP A 37 -10.35 -0.80 -6.08
N ILE A 38 -9.91 0.24 -5.38
CA ILE A 38 -9.49 1.50 -6.00
C ILE A 38 -7.98 1.73 -5.94
N VAL A 39 -7.20 0.77 -5.46
CA VAL A 39 -5.73 0.83 -5.48
C VAL A 39 -5.13 -0.22 -6.40
N LEU A 40 -3.93 0.06 -6.89
CA LEU A 40 -3.11 -0.96 -7.55
C LEU A 40 -2.43 -1.81 -6.49
N GLY A 41 -2.37 -3.12 -6.74
CA GLY A 41 -1.71 -4.09 -5.88
C GLY A 41 -1.08 -5.23 -6.69
N CYS A 42 -0.59 -6.24 -5.99
CA CYS A 42 -0.13 -7.50 -6.57
C CYS A 42 -1.02 -8.66 -6.10
N ASP A 43 -1.07 -9.73 -6.90
CA ASP A 43 -1.91 -10.89 -6.63
C ASP A 43 -1.39 -11.76 -5.47
N ASP A 44 -0.07 -11.76 -5.22
CA ASP A 44 0.56 -12.59 -4.20
C ASP A 44 1.71 -11.88 -3.44
N ALA A 45 2.07 -12.45 -2.28
CA ALA A 45 3.14 -11.93 -1.43
C ALA A 45 4.51 -11.88 -2.14
N PRO A 46 4.95 -12.93 -2.87
CA PRO A 46 6.21 -12.87 -3.62
C PRO A 46 6.26 -11.74 -4.68
N ALA A 47 5.12 -11.33 -5.25
CA ALA A 47 5.07 -10.22 -6.18
C ALA A 47 5.32 -8.87 -5.50
N TYR A 48 4.93 -8.68 -4.24
CA TYR A 48 5.28 -7.48 -3.45
C TYR A 48 6.77 -7.37 -3.17
N GLU A 49 7.48 -8.50 -3.07
CA GLU A 49 8.94 -8.52 -2.91
C GLU A 49 9.68 -8.21 -4.21
N ARG A 50 9.11 -8.58 -5.36
CA ARG A 50 9.73 -8.41 -6.69
C ARG A 50 9.40 -7.08 -7.36
N GLN A 51 8.25 -6.47 -7.05
CA GLN A 51 7.83 -5.24 -7.70
C GLN A 51 8.79 -4.08 -7.39
N THR A 52 8.96 -3.16 -8.34
CA THR A 52 9.87 -2.01 -8.24
C THR A 52 9.16 -0.66 -8.23
N ALA A 53 7.82 -0.68 -8.20
CA ALA A 53 6.96 0.49 -8.30
C ALA A 53 6.54 1.06 -6.93
N CYS A 54 6.98 0.44 -5.82
CA CYS A 54 6.61 0.80 -4.45
C CYS A 54 5.09 0.82 -4.21
N LEU A 55 4.34 -0.09 -4.86
CA LEU A 55 2.88 -0.15 -4.74
C LEU A 55 2.44 -0.31 -3.28
N GLY A 56 1.59 0.61 -2.81
CA GLY A 56 1.00 0.58 -1.48
C GLY A 56 1.97 0.81 -0.30
N GLY A 57 3.29 0.74 -0.51
CA GLY A 57 4.29 0.78 0.55
C GLY A 57 4.44 2.15 1.21
N VAL A 58 4.91 2.15 2.46
CA VAL A 58 5.21 3.38 3.22
C VAL A 58 6.67 3.79 3.00
N PRO A 59 6.97 4.88 2.25
CA PRO A 59 8.35 5.28 1.97
C PRO A 59 9.04 5.83 3.21
N GLY A 60 10.32 5.47 3.43
CA GLY A 60 11.10 5.98 4.56
C GLY A 60 12.57 5.55 4.53
N ARG A 61 13.46 6.16 5.33
CA ARG A 61 13.25 7.33 6.22
C ARG A 61 13.19 8.68 5.50
N HIS A 62 13.55 8.71 4.22
CA HIS A 62 13.43 9.90 3.38
C HIS A 62 12.74 9.47 2.10
N ALA A 63 11.53 9.96 1.87
CA ALA A 63 10.83 9.69 0.62
C ALA A 63 11.49 10.46 -0.54
N ASN A 64 11.48 9.85 -1.73
CA ASN A 64 12.06 10.43 -2.94
C ASN A 64 13.60 10.57 -2.90
N ARG A 65 14.16 11.40 -3.79
CA ARG A 65 15.59 11.39 -4.12
C ARG A 65 16.39 12.34 -3.23
N ILE A 66 17.55 11.87 -2.78
CA ILE A 66 18.63 12.70 -2.24
C ILE A 66 19.63 12.96 -3.38
N ALA A 67 19.93 14.22 -3.67
CA ALA A 67 20.85 14.58 -4.74
C ALA A 67 22.22 13.91 -4.53
N ARG A 68 22.70 13.17 -5.54
CA ARG A 68 23.96 12.38 -5.47
C ARG A 68 24.03 11.40 -4.29
N GLY A 69 22.90 11.06 -3.67
CA GLY A 69 22.83 10.18 -2.49
C GLY A 69 23.57 10.71 -1.26
N ARG A 70 23.79 12.03 -1.15
CA ARG A 70 24.60 12.64 -0.08
C ARG A 70 23.93 13.88 0.49
N PHE A 71 24.06 14.04 1.80
CA PHE A 71 23.71 15.23 2.55
C PHE A 71 24.65 15.34 3.76
N VAL A 72 24.73 16.53 4.36
CA VAL A 72 25.46 16.75 5.62
C VAL A 72 24.42 16.85 6.73
N LEU A 73 24.67 16.16 7.83
CA LEU A 73 23.87 16.21 9.05
C LEU A 73 24.80 16.58 10.20
N ASN A 74 24.36 17.48 11.06
CA ASN A 74 25.12 18.02 12.18
C ASN A 74 25.54 16.94 13.18
#